data_AF-A0AA43TLA2-F1
#
_entry.id   AF-A0AA43TLA2-F1
#
_cell.length_a   1.000
_cell.length_b   1.000
_cell.length_c   1.000
_cell.angle_alpha   90.00
_cell.angle_beta   90.00
_cell.angle_gamma   90.00
#
_symmetry.space_group_name_H-M   'P 1'
#
loop_
_entity.id
_entity.type
_entity.pdbx_description
1 polymer ?
#
loop_
_entity_poly.entity_id
_entity_poly.type
_entity_poly.pdbx_seq_one_letter_code
_entity_poly.pdbx_strand_id
1 'polypeptide(L)' 'MIAMKNVCGENATATIRRSDFGADKYAPTLADAVNIALQIEARKD' A
#
# COMPACT_ATOMS: atom_id res chain seq x y z
N MET A 1 10.93 8.92 33.42
CA MET A 1 9.81 8.11 32.89
C MET A 1 9.99 8.01 31.39
N ILE A 2 10.16 6.82 30.81
CA ILE A 2 10.15 6.66 29.34
C ILE A 2 8.70 6.41 28.93
N ALA A 3 8.10 7.34 28.18
CA ALA A 3 6.80 7.12 27.57
C ALA A 3 6.99 6.15 26.39
N MET A 4 6.61 4.88 26.56
CA MET A 4 6.59 3.94 25.44
C MET A 4 5.55 4.41 24.44
N LYS A 5 6.00 4.70 23.23
CA LYS A 5 5.11 5.10 22.14
C LYS A 5 4.32 3.86 21.74
N ASN A 6 3.08 3.78 22.21
CA ASN A 6 2.17 2.68 21.89
C ASN A 6 1.62 2.78 20.46
N VAL A 7 2.11 3.73 19.66
CA VAL A 7 1.73 3.91 18.26
C VAL A 7 2.97 4.07 17.39
N CYS A 8 2.94 3.44 16.22
CA CYS A 8 3.95 3.59 15.17
C CYS A 8 3.25 3.98 13.87
N GLY A 9 3.79 4.98 13.18
CA GLY A 9 3.29 5.42 11.88
C GLY A 9 4.39 5.35 10.83
N GLU A 10 4.07 4.86 9.64
CA GLU A 10 5.01 4.65 8.55
C GLU A 10 4.31 4.75 7.18
N ASN A 11 5.07 5.02 6.13
CA ASN A 11 4.56 5.07 4.76
C ASN A 11 5.20 3.97 3.91
N ALA A 12 4.38 3.05 3.40
CA ALA A 12 4.86 2.04 2.47
C ALA A 12 4.45 2.38 1.04
N THR A 13 5.32 2.08 0.08
CA THR A 13 5.02 2.20 -1.35
C THR A 13 5.32 0.89 -2.06
N ALA A 14 4.52 0.56 -3.07
CA ALA A 14 4.77 -0.59 -3.93
C ALA A 14 4.29 -0.29 -5.37
N THR A 15 4.86 -1.01 -6.33
CA THR A 15 4.34 -1.04 -7.70
C THR A 15 3.95 -2.48 -8.02
N ILE A 16 2.71 -2.67 -8.47
CA ILE A 16 2.19 -3.95 -8.96
C ILE A 16 1.78 -3.84 -10.43
N ARG A 17 1.58 -4.96 -11.11
CA ARG A 17 0.90 -5.00 -12.41
C ARG A 17 -0.54 -5.45 -12.23
N ARG A 18 -1.48 -4.83 -12.93
CA ARG A 18 -2.90 -5.21 -12.90
C ARG A 18 -3.14 -6.55 -13.59
N SER A 19 -2.35 -6.84 -14.61
CA SER A 19 -2.35 -8.11 -15.34
C SER A 19 -2.01 -9.31 -14.46
N ASP A 20 -1.16 -9.15 -13.45
CA ASP A 20 -0.85 -10.21 -12.46
C ASP A 20 -2.11 -10.67 -11.69
N PHE A 21 -3.17 -9.85 -11.68
CA PHE A 21 -4.45 -10.11 -11.01
C PHE A 21 -5.64 -10.20 -11.98
N GLY A 22 -5.40 -10.24 -13.30
CA GLY A 22 -6.44 -10.32 -14.33
C GLY A 22 -7.33 -9.07 -14.47
N ALA A 23 -6.88 -7.92 -13.97
CA ALA A 23 -7.65 -6.67 -13.98
C ALA A 23 -7.48 -5.86 -15.30
N ASP A 24 -6.55 -6.26 -16.16
CA ASP A 24 -6.34 -5.71 -17.50
C ASP A 24 -7.55 -5.92 -18.43
N LYS A 25 -8.27 -7.04 -18.27
CA LYS A 25 -9.50 -7.36 -19.03
C LYS A 25 -10.57 -6.26 -18.97
N TYR A 26 -10.63 -5.50 -17.88
CA TYR A 26 -11.69 -4.52 -17.63
C TYR A 26 -11.30 -3.08 -17.99
N ALA A 27 -10.02 -2.81 -18.21
CA ALA A 27 -9.52 -1.49 -18.58
C ALA A 27 -8.24 -1.59 -19.42
N PRO A 28 -8.38 -1.99 -20.71
CA PRO A 28 -7.24 -2.34 -21.57
C PRO A 28 -6.43 -1.13 -22.03
N THR A 29 -6.97 0.07 -21.94
CA THR A 29 -6.29 1.32 -22.35
C THR A 29 -5.52 1.99 -21.21
N LEU A 30 -5.66 1.51 -19.98
CA LEU A 30 -4.92 2.03 -18.83
C LEU A 30 -3.55 1.35 -18.72
N ALA A 31 -2.57 2.07 -18.16
CA ALA A 31 -1.27 1.50 -17.84
C ALA A 31 -1.41 0.25 -16.94
N ASP A 32 -0.56 -0.75 -17.18
CA ASP A 32 -0.57 -1.98 -16.39
C ASP A 32 0.07 -1.80 -15.01
N ALA A 33 1.08 -0.92 -14.93
CA ALA A 33 1.73 -0.56 -13.67
C ALA A 33 0.80 0.29 -12.79
N VAL A 34 0.61 -0.14 -11.54
CA VAL A 34 -0.13 0.56 -10.50
C VAL A 34 0.78 0.87 -9.35
N ASN A 35 0.86 2.16 -9.00
CA ASN A 35 1.60 2.63 -7.85
C ASN A 35 0.66 2.71 -6.65
N ILE A 36 1.04 2.03 -5.57
CA ILE A 36 0.30 1.98 -4.32
C ILE A 36 1.09 2.78 -3.29
N ALA A 37 0.41 3.70 -2.61
CA ALA A 37 0.92 4.42 -1.46
C ALA A 37 0.03 4.12 -0.25
N LEU A 38 0.63 3.60 0.81
CA LEU A 38 -0.04 3.22 2.04
C LEU A 38 0.47 4.11 3.17
N GLN A 39 -0.45 4.78 3.85
CA GLN A 39 -0.20 5.41 5.14
C GLN A 39 -0.64 4.44 6.23
N ILE A 40 0.30 4.00 7.05
CA ILE A 40 0.05 3.00 8.09
C ILE A 40 0.20 3.66 9.45
N GLU A 41 -0.75 3.37 10.34
CA GLU A 41 -0.64 3.60 11.78
C GLU A 41 -1.00 2.31 12.50
N ALA A 42 -0.12 1.87 13.39
CA ALA A 42 -0.29 0.67 14.19
C ALA A 42 -0.25 1.03 15.68
N ARG A 43 -1.11 0.39 16.47
CA ARG A 43 -1.09 0.48 17.94
C ARG A 43 -0.58 -0.81 18.54
N LYS A 44 0.17 -0.70 19.63
CA LYS A 44 0.54 -1.82 20.47
C LYS A 44 -0.70 -2.31 21.23
N ASP A 45 -1.02 -3.58 21.08
CA ASP A 45 -2.01 -4.32 21.88
C ASP A 45 -1.34 -4.88 23.16
#